data_AF-A0A2D7ETM0-F1
#
_entry.id   AF-A0A2D7ETM0-F1
#
_cell.length_a   1.000
_cell.length_b   1.000
_cell.length_c   1.000
_cell.angle_alpha   90.00
_cell.angle_beta   90.00
_cell.angle_gamma   90.00
#
_symmetry.space_group_name_H-M   'P 1'
#
loop_
_entity.id
_entity.type
_entity.pdbx_description
1 polymer ?
#
loop_
_entity_poly.entity_id
_entity_poly.type
_entity_poly.pdbx_seq_one_letter_code
_entity_poly.pdbx_strand_id
1 'polypeptide(L)'
;MGGAGAAPAMKMSDIFILVGVSILVGGLFIHGLSSSKPVPGDAEPFANGASLLKQDTIEFSIETSNDSVVSIEIQNEDQESVFTDTKTVAGGGSETVKFTASEGGFFTYSIEFIEGSGDVYVDVDRNLFIDFIIYPIGALCLLFGFYKRKDEQQGEALDAVLEGPAQVVIE
;
A
#
# COMPACT_ATOMS: atom_id res chain seq x y z
N MET A 1 -16.07 -38.20 26.21
CA MET A 1 -15.11 -37.31 25.54
C MET A 1 -15.57 -35.89 25.80
N GLY A 2 -14.85 -35.11 26.59
CA GLY A 2 -15.24 -33.74 26.95
C GLY A 2 -14.06 -32.96 27.50
N GLY A 3 -12.91 -33.08 26.86
CA GLY A 3 -11.69 -32.33 27.17
C GLY A 3 -11.68 -30.97 26.46
N ALA A 4 -12.74 -30.18 26.64
CA ALA A 4 -12.72 -28.78 26.20
C ALA A 4 -12.06 -27.96 27.32
N GLY A 5 -10.73 -28.08 27.43
CA GLY A 5 -9.95 -27.12 28.18
C GLY A 5 -10.18 -25.75 27.53
N ALA A 6 -10.77 -24.82 28.28
CA ALA A 6 -10.86 -23.44 27.84
C ALA A 6 -9.45 -22.97 27.51
N ALA A 7 -9.23 -22.53 26.25
CA ALA A 7 -7.94 -22.00 25.85
C ALA A 7 -7.56 -20.86 26.83
N PRO A 8 -6.33 -20.83 27.35
CA PRO A 8 -5.91 -19.76 28.24
C PRO A 8 -6.14 -18.41 27.57
N ALA A 9 -6.67 -17.45 28.33
CA ALA A 9 -6.98 -16.11 27.82
C ALA A 9 -5.71 -15.50 27.21
N MET A 10 -5.80 -15.08 25.96
CA MET A 10 -4.68 -14.49 25.24
C MET A 10 -4.24 -13.20 25.95
N LYS A 11 -2.93 -13.06 26.23
CA LYS A 11 -2.42 -11.86 26.86
C LYS A 11 -2.63 -10.67 25.93
N MET A 12 -2.97 -9.53 26.51
CA MET A 12 -3.19 -8.30 25.72
C MET A 12 -1.92 -7.90 24.95
N SER A 13 -0.75 -8.17 25.51
CA SER A 13 0.53 -7.98 24.82
C SER A 13 0.61 -8.72 23.49
N ASP A 14 0.22 -10.00 23.45
CA ASP A 14 0.23 -10.82 22.24
C ASP A 14 -0.73 -10.28 21.16
N ILE A 15 -1.87 -9.71 21.57
CA ILE A 15 -2.84 -9.09 20.64
C ILE A 15 -2.21 -7.88 19.95
N PHE A 16 -1.60 -6.98 20.73
CA PHE A 16 -1.00 -5.76 20.17
C PHE A 16 0.22 -6.05 19.29
N ILE A 17 1.02 -7.05 19.64
CA ILE A 17 2.13 -7.51 18.79
C ILE A 17 1.59 -8.08 17.48
N LEU A 18 0.61 -8.99 17.54
CA LEU A 18 0.02 -9.60 16.35
C LEU A 18 -0.61 -8.56 15.42
N VAL A 19 -1.41 -7.63 15.97
CA VAL A 19 -2.03 -6.54 15.22
C VAL A 19 -0.97 -5.62 14.63
N GLY A 20 0.03 -5.21 15.41
CA GLY A 20 1.11 -4.35 14.94
C GLY A 20 1.88 -4.98 13.77
N VAL A 21 2.29 -6.25 13.89
CA VAL A 21 2.95 -6.97 12.80
C VAL A 21 2.04 -7.11 11.58
N SER A 22 0.77 -7.46 11.78
CA SER A 22 -0.19 -7.63 10.67
C SER A 22 -0.41 -6.33 9.90
N ILE A 23 -0.50 -5.20 10.61
CA ILE A 23 -0.59 -3.87 10.01
C ILE A 23 0.69 -3.58 9.21
N LEU A 24 1.88 -3.76 9.79
CA LEU A 24 3.14 -3.46 9.09
C LEU A 24 3.33 -4.33 7.83
N VAL A 25 3.05 -5.62 7.93
CA VAL A 25 3.15 -6.56 6.80
C VAL A 25 2.10 -6.27 5.75
N GLY A 26 0.85 -6.02 6.15
CA GLY A 26 -0.22 -5.63 5.22
C GLY A 26 0.11 -4.34 4.45
N GLY A 27 0.68 -3.35 5.14
CA GLY A 27 1.11 -2.10 4.53
C GLY A 27 2.20 -2.27 3.47
N LEU A 28 3.14 -3.22 3.68
CA LEU A 28 4.15 -3.56 2.68
C LEU A 28 3.54 -4.14 1.40
N PHE A 29 2.52 -4.99 1.52
CA PHE A 29 1.83 -5.53 0.34
C PHE A 29 1.05 -4.46 -0.42
N ILE A 30 0.39 -3.53 0.27
CA ILE A 30 -0.37 -2.45 -0.37
C ILE A 30 0.54 -1.54 -1.19
N HIS A 31 1.72 -1.16 -0.69
CA HIS A 31 2.65 -0.29 -1.42
C HIS A 31 3.50 -1.02 -2.47
N GLY A 32 3.64 -2.34 -2.39
CA GLY A 32 4.50 -3.11 -3.29
C GLY A 32 3.85 -3.56 -4.61
N LEU A 33 2.56 -3.32 -4.80
CA LEU A 33 1.81 -3.78 -5.97
C LEU A 33 1.68 -2.67 -7.02
N SER A 34 2.64 -2.57 -7.93
CA SER A 34 2.46 -1.86 -9.20
C SER A 34 2.05 -2.84 -10.31
N SER A 35 1.20 -2.41 -11.24
CA SER A 35 0.74 -3.24 -12.36
C SER A 35 1.19 -2.61 -13.68
N SER A 36 1.92 -3.38 -14.46
CA SER A 36 2.11 -3.10 -15.89
C SER A 36 1.00 -3.73 -16.71
N LYS A 37 0.65 -3.14 -17.83
CA LYS A 37 -0.25 -3.78 -18.79
C LYS A 37 0.22 -3.52 -20.23
N PRO A 38 0.36 -4.57 -21.06
CA PRO A 38 0.61 -4.40 -22.48
C PRO A 38 -0.61 -3.76 -23.15
N VAL A 39 -0.36 -2.78 -24.02
CA VAL A 39 -1.40 -2.10 -24.81
C VAL A 39 -1.06 -2.30 -26.30
N PRO A 40 -1.71 -3.25 -26.98
CA PRO A 40 -1.55 -3.43 -28.43
C PRO A 40 -2.11 -2.21 -29.19
N GLY A 41 -1.52 -1.85 -30.34
CA GLY A 41 -2.01 -0.72 -31.15
C GLY A 41 -3.21 -1.01 -32.04
N ASP A 42 -3.67 -2.26 -32.12
CA ASP A 42 -4.93 -2.64 -32.77
C ASP A 42 -6.06 -2.95 -31.77
N ALA A 43 -5.81 -2.74 -30.48
CA ALA A 43 -6.78 -2.92 -29.42
C ALA A 43 -7.57 -1.64 -29.13
N GLU A 44 -8.72 -1.77 -28.47
CA GLU A 44 -9.40 -0.60 -27.93
C GLU A 44 -8.48 0.12 -26.91
N PRO A 45 -8.60 1.46 -26.79
CA PRO A 45 -7.84 2.23 -25.83
C PRO A 45 -7.90 1.59 -24.44
N PHE A 46 -6.74 1.38 -23.84
CA PHE A 46 -6.70 0.89 -22.47
C PHE A 46 -7.18 2.02 -21.55
N ALA A 47 -8.32 1.81 -20.91
CA ALA A 47 -8.90 2.74 -19.97
C ALA A 47 -8.91 2.17 -18.55
N ASN A 48 -8.59 3.01 -17.58
CA ASN A 48 -8.68 2.72 -16.15
C ASN A 48 -8.82 4.04 -15.38
N GLY A 49 -8.85 4.01 -14.05
CA GLY A 49 -8.95 5.22 -13.26
C GLY A 49 -8.30 5.12 -11.90
N ALA A 50 -8.11 6.29 -11.28
CA ALA A 50 -7.53 6.44 -9.96
C ALA A 50 -8.18 7.59 -9.19
N SER A 51 -8.36 7.40 -7.88
CA SER A 51 -8.70 8.49 -6.97
C SER A 51 -7.43 9.22 -6.54
N LEU A 52 -7.39 10.52 -6.87
CA LEU A 52 -6.27 11.40 -6.61
C LEU A 52 -6.66 12.47 -5.59
N LEU A 53 -5.72 12.86 -4.74
CA LEU A 53 -5.78 14.09 -3.97
C LEU A 53 -5.12 15.22 -4.75
N LYS A 54 -5.34 16.44 -4.28
CA LYS A 54 -4.68 17.62 -4.84
C LYS A 54 -3.15 17.43 -4.79
N GLN A 55 -2.49 17.69 -5.90
CA GLN A 55 -1.05 17.50 -6.13
C GLN A 55 -0.57 16.05 -6.25
N ASP A 56 -1.44 15.04 -6.17
CA ASP A 56 -1.06 13.69 -6.58
C ASP A 56 -0.76 13.69 -8.09
N THR A 57 0.11 12.79 -8.53
CA THR A 57 0.57 12.72 -9.92
C THR A 57 0.31 11.33 -10.49
N ILE A 58 -0.12 11.25 -11.75
CA ILE A 58 -0.09 10.03 -12.53
C ILE A 58 1.10 10.11 -13.48
N GLU A 59 1.98 9.12 -13.42
CA GLU A 59 3.11 8.95 -14.31
C GLU A 59 2.85 7.78 -15.26
N PHE A 60 3.04 8.03 -16.55
CA PHE A 60 2.95 7.04 -17.61
C PHE A 60 4.36 6.82 -18.15
N SER A 61 4.91 5.64 -17.90
CA SER A 61 6.18 5.20 -18.50
C SER A 61 5.87 4.30 -19.68
N ILE A 62 6.22 4.78 -20.87
CA ILE A 62 5.94 4.13 -22.16
C ILE A 62 7.23 3.44 -22.62
N GLU A 63 7.15 2.16 -22.94
CA GLU A 63 8.23 1.39 -23.56
C GLU A 63 7.73 0.77 -24.85
N THR A 64 8.44 1.01 -25.97
CA THR A 64 7.97 0.56 -27.28
C THR A 64 8.95 -0.40 -27.93
N SER A 65 8.43 -1.41 -28.64
CA SER A 65 9.26 -2.37 -29.39
C SER A 65 9.56 -1.89 -30.81
N ASN A 66 8.75 -0.98 -31.34
CA ASN A 66 8.84 -0.40 -32.67
C ASN A 66 8.46 1.08 -32.63
N ASP A 67 8.73 1.82 -33.72
CA ASP A 67 8.31 3.22 -33.84
C ASP A 67 6.80 3.30 -33.62
N SER A 68 6.39 4.09 -32.63
CA SER A 68 5.03 4.12 -32.12
C SER A 68 4.58 5.55 -31.86
N VAL A 69 3.27 5.78 -32.00
CA VAL A 69 2.60 7.03 -31.63
C VAL A 69 1.58 6.69 -30.55
N VAL A 70 1.75 7.28 -29.37
CA VAL A 70 0.93 7.00 -28.19
C VAL A 70 0.17 8.25 -27.80
N SER A 71 -1.14 8.12 -27.62
CA SER A 71 -2.03 9.15 -27.09
C SER A 71 -2.44 8.81 -25.67
N ILE A 72 -2.37 9.80 -24.80
CA ILE A 72 -2.83 9.71 -23.41
C ILE A 72 -3.85 10.81 -23.20
N GLU A 73 -5.03 10.44 -22.70
CA GLU A 73 -6.06 11.38 -22.28
C GLU A 73 -6.43 11.11 -20.82
N ILE A 74 -6.71 12.17 -20.06
CA ILE A 74 -7.24 12.08 -18.70
C ILE A 74 -8.48 12.96 -18.60
N GLN A 75 -9.54 12.37 -18.05
CA GLN A 75 -10.81 13.02 -17.77
C GLN A 75 -11.08 13.06 -16.26
N ASN A 76 -11.73 14.13 -15.81
CA ASN A 76 -12.23 14.24 -14.44
C ASN A 76 -13.56 13.51 -14.26
N GLU A 77 -14.16 13.60 -13.07
CA GLU A 77 -15.43 12.95 -12.72
C GLU A 77 -16.64 13.46 -13.53
N ASP A 78 -16.55 14.67 -14.08
CA ASP A 78 -17.56 15.26 -14.95
C ASP A 78 -17.38 14.86 -16.43
N GLN A 79 -16.43 13.95 -16.72
CA GLN A 79 -16.03 13.52 -18.07
C GLN A 79 -15.44 14.67 -18.92
N GLU A 80 -14.94 15.73 -18.26
CA GLU A 80 -14.18 16.78 -18.93
C GLU A 80 -12.72 16.34 -19.10
N SER A 81 -12.22 16.47 -20.32
CA SER A 81 -10.81 16.22 -20.64
C SER A 81 -9.93 17.30 -20.02
N VAL A 82 -9.15 16.90 -19.01
CA VAL A 82 -8.25 17.80 -18.25
C VAL A 82 -6.80 17.68 -18.68
N PHE A 83 -6.45 16.65 -19.46
CA PHE A 83 -5.13 16.42 -20.00
C PHE A 83 -5.21 15.61 -21.29
N THR A 84 -4.43 16.01 -22.30
CA THR A 84 -4.22 15.25 -23.53
C THR A 84 -2.79 15.46 -23.99
N ASP A 85 -2.06 14.38 -24.26
CA ASP A 85 -0.71 14.44 -24.80
C ASP A 85 -0.50 13.30 -25.80
N THR A 86 0.27 13.59 -26.85
CA THR A 86 0.62 12.62 -27.87
C THR A 86 2.13 12.57 -28.01
N LYS A 87 2.72 11.39 -27.87
CA LYS A 87 4.16 11.15 -27.97
C LYS A 87 4.47 10.24 -29.14
N THR A 88 5.53 10.58 -29.85
CA THR A 88 6.17 9.69 -30.81
C THR A 88 7.40 9.09 -30.14
N VAL A 89 7.44 7.77 -30.04
CA VAL A 89 8.52 7.02 -29.37
C VAL A 89 9.17 6.10 -30.40
N ALA A 90 10.48 6.24 -30.59
CA ALA A 90 11.23 5.38 -31.49
C ALA A 90 11.28 3.93 -30.97
N GLY A 91 11.42 2.95 -31.85
CA GLY A 91 11.49 1.54 -31.49
C GLY A 91 12.66 1.21 -30.56
N GLY A 92 12.37 0.50 -29.46
CA GLY A 92 13.31 0.23 -28.38
C GLY A 92 13.56 1.44 -27.45
N GLY A 93 12.83 2.53 -27.65
CA GLY A 93 12.89 3.73 -26.83
C GLY A 93 11.88 3.70 -25.66
N SER A 94 12.04 4.67 -24.78
CA SER A 94 11.11 4.92 -23.69
C SER A 94 10.88 6.42 -23.49
N GLU A 95 9.69 6.76 -23.03
CA GLU A 95 9.28 8.13 -22.73
C GLU A 95 8.42 8.16 -21.47
N THR A 96 8.44 9.29 -20.76
CA THR A 96 7.65 9.49 -19.55
C THR A 96 6.74 10.70 -19.70
N VAL A 97 5.45 10.51 -19.42
CA VAL A 97 4.44 11.56 -19.38
C VAL A 97 3.90 11.68 -17.96
N LYS A 98 3.75 12.91 -17.45
CA LYS A 98 3.27 13.16 -16.09
C LYS A 98 2.08 14.11 -16.10
N PHE A 99 1.07 13.78 -15.31
CA PHE A 99 -0.07 14.63 -15.01
C PHE A 99 -0.18 14.86 -13.50
N THR A 100 -0.29 16.12 -13.07
CA THR A 100 -0.48 16.47 -11.66
C THR A 100 -1.88 17.01 -11.44
N ALA A 101 -2.62 16.41 -10.50
CA ALA A 101 -3.99 16.79 -10.20
C ALA A 101 -4.07 18.18 -9.54
N SER A 102 -4.83 19.09 -10.15
CA SER A 102 -5.09 20.44 -9.63
C SER A 102 -6.05 20.43 -8.43
N GLU A 103 -6.91 19.42 -8.37
CA GLU A 103 -7.95 19.20 -7.36
C GLU A 103 -8.05 17.71 -7.01
N GLY A 104 -8.70 17.39 -5.89
CA GLY A 104 -8.94 16.00 -5.51
C GLY A 104 -10.21 15.46 -6.16
N GLY A 105 -10.20 14.20 -6.60
CA GLY A 105 -11.33 13.59 -7.30
C GLY A 105 -10.99 12.24 -7.91
N PHE A 106 -11.95 11.65 -8.61
CA PHE A 106 -11.70 10.47 -9.44
C PHE A 106 -11.32 10.90 -10.85
N PHE A 107 -10.22 10.37 -11.36
CA PHE A 107 -9.73 10.63 -12.72
C PHE A 107 -9.73 9.33 -13.51
N THR A 108 -10.23 9.39 -14.74
CA THR A 108 -10.17 8.29 -15.70
C THR A 108 -9.09 8.62 -16.71
N TYR A 109 -8.20 7.68 -16.99
CA TYR A 109 -7.18 7.83 -18.03
C TYR A 109 -7.38 6.77 -19.11
N SER A 110 -7.14 7.18 -20.36
CA SER A 110 -7.12 6.30 -21.53
C SER A 110 -5.78 6.41 -22.24
N ILE A 111 -5.28 5.27 -22.70
CA ILE A 111 -4.01 5.13 -23.40
C ILE A 111 -4.28 4.39 -24.71
N GLU A 112 -3.87 4.97 -25.82
CA GLU A 112 -4.05 4.42 -27.16
C GLU A 112 -2.74 4.47 -27.92
N PHE A 113 -2.32 3.33 -28.49
CA PHE A 113 -1.27 3.30 -29.50
C PHE A 113 -1.92 3.54 -30.86
N ILE A 114 -1.87 4.77 -31.35
CA ILE A 114 -2.38 5.15 -32.69
C ILE A 114 -1.60 4.39 -33.77
N GLU A 115 -0.29 4.27 -33.57
CA GLU A 115 0.59 3.45 -34.38
C GLU A 115 1.53 2.65 -33.47
N GLY A 116 1.81 1.41 -33.85
CA GLY A 116 2.79 0.57 -33.18
C GLY A 116 2.26 -0.17 -31.95
N SER A 117 3.14 -0.51 -31.01
CA SER A 117 2.78 -1.29 -29.82
C SER A 117 3.85 -1.20 -28.73
N GLY A 118 3.43 -1.41 -27.48
CA GLY A 118 4.34 -1.37 -26.35
C GLY A 118 3.68 -1.70 -25.01
N ASP A 119 4.46 -1.50 -23.96
CA ASP A 119 4.04 -1.62 -22.58
C ASP A 119 3.93 -0.22 -21.98
N VAL A 120 2.87 0.00 -21.21
CA VAL A 120 2.69 1.24 -20.46
C VAL A 120 2.54 0.92 -18.99
N TYR A 121 3.47 1.45 -18.21
CA TYR A 121 3.46 1.38 -16.76
C TYR A 121 2.80 2.66 -16.25
N VAL A 122 1.72 2.49 -15.51
CA VAL A 122 1.01 3.61 -14.88
C VAL A 122 1.30 3.57 -13.40
N ASP A 123 1.90 4.65 -12.89
CA ASP A 123 2.17 4.83 -11.48
C ASP A 123 1.41 6.04 -10.94
N VAL A 124 0.90 5.92 -9.72
CA VAL A 124 0.17 6.98 -9.03
C VAL A 124 1.00 7.42 -7.82
N ASP A 125 1.67 8.56 -7.97
CA ASP A 125 2.47 9.16 -6.90
C ASP A 125 1.59 10.03 -6.00
N ARG A 126 1.49 9.64 -4.72
CA ARG A 126 0.66 10.33 -3.72
C ARG A 126 1.48 11.33 -2.92
N ASN A 127 1.22 12.61 -3.15
CA ASN A 127 2.00 13.71 -2.56
C ASN A 127 1.84 13.82 -1.03
N LEU A 128 0.66 13.50 -0.50
CA LEU A 128 0.41 13.59 0.96
C LEU A 128 0.91 12.36 1.74
N PHE A 129 1.38 11.30 1.06
CA PHE A 129 1.86 10.07 1.68
C PHE A 129 0.90 9.50 2.75
N ILE A 130 -0.42 9.69 2.59
CA ILE A 130 -1.41 9.23 3.57
C ILE A 130 -1.36 7.72 3.71
N ASP A 131 -1.05 7.01 2.63
CA ASP A 131 -0.90 5.56 2.63
C ASP A 131 0.23 5.11 3.57
N PHE A 132 1.19 5.98 3.94
CA PHE A 132 2.23 5.66 4.90
C PHE A 132 1.77 5.74 6.37
N ILE A 133 0.56 6.24 6.67
CA ILE A 133 0.06 6.39 8.05
C ILE A 133 -0.10 5.05 8.78
N ILE A 134 -0.24 3.96 8.03
CA ILE A 134 -0.37 2.60 8.56
C ILE A 134 0.91 2.17 9.26
N TYR A 135 2.08 2.63 8.80
CA TYR A 135 3.37 2.27 9.40
C TYR A 135 3.55 2.80 10.84
N PRO A 136 3.37 4.10 11.14
CA PRO A 136 3.46 4.58 12.51
C PRO A 136 2.37 3.95 13.40
N ILE A 137 1.16 3.70 12.89
CA ILE A 137 0.11 3.00 13.66
C ILE A 137 0.55 1.58 14.01
N GLY A 138 1.03 0.80 13.04
CA GLY A 138 1.53 -0.55 13.25
C GLY A 138 2.72 -0.59 14.21
N ALA A 139 3.66 0.35 14.06
CA ALA A 139 4.82 0.48 14.94
C ALA A 139 4.42 0.82 16.38
N LEU A 140 3.46 1.73 16.58
CA LEU A 140 2.94 2.06 17.91
C LEU A 140 2.25 0.86 18.57
N CYS A 141 1.43 0.11 17.83
CA CYS A 141 0.82 -1.12 18.34
C CYS A 141 1.88 -2.15 18.75
N LEU A 142 2.89 -2.34 17.91
CA LEU A 142 3.97 -3.30 18.15
C LEU A 142 4.82 -2.92 19.37
N LEU A 143 5.21 -1.65 19.49
CA LEU A 143 5.94 -1.13 20.65
C LEU A 143 5.13 -1.25 21.94
N PHE A 144 3.84 -0.91 21.90
CA PHE A 144 2.95 -1.04 23.06
C PHE A 144 2.79 -2.50 23.47
N GLY A 145 2.66 -3.41 22.51
CA GLY A 145 2.62 -4.85 22.75
C GLY A 145 3.87 -5.36 23.46
N PHE A 146 5.07 -4.95 23.02
CA PHE A 146 6.33 -5.30 23.70
C PHE A 146 6.46 -4.68 25.09
N TYR A 147 6.05 -3.41 25.27
CA TYR A 147 6.04 -2.76 26.57
C TYR A 147 5.16 -3.54 27.55
N LYS A 148 3.92 -3.86 27.15
CA LYS A 148 2.97 -4.60 27.99
C LYS A 148 3.45 -6.01 28.28
N ARG A 149 4.09 -6.69 27.32
CA ARG A 149 4.66 -8.03 27.54
C ARG A 149 5.70 -8.02 28.65
N LYS A 150 6.55 -6.99 28.67
CA LYS A 150 7.58 -6.84 29.71
C LYS A 150 6.95 -6.60 31.09
N ASP A 151 5.92 -5.77 31.16
CA ASP A 151 5.16 -5.49 32.39
C ASP A 151 4.48 -6.77 32.92
N GLU A 152 3.79 -7.52 32.05
CA GLU A 152 3.16 -8.80 32.40
C GLU A 152 4.19 -9.84 32.90
N GLN A 153 5.37 -9.92 32.28
CA GLN A 153 6.45 -10.80 32.72
C GLN A 153 7.02 -10.40 34.09
N GLN A 154 7.12 -9.10 34.37
CA GLN A 154 7.57 -8.60 35.67
C GLN A 154 6.52 -8.83 36.77
N GLY A 155 5.24 -8.61 36.46
CA GLY A 155 4.14 -8.91 37.38
C GLY A 155 4.09 -10.38 37.78
N GLU A 156 4.18 -11.30 36.81
CA GLU A 156 4.23 -12.75 37.09
C GLU A 156 5.42 -13.15 37.96
N ALA A 157 6.59 -12.55 37.74
CA ALA A 157 7.77 -12.82 38.56
C ALA A 157 7.61 -12.34 40.01
N LEU A 158 6.91 -11.24 40.25
CA LEU A 158 6.65 -10.70 41.59
C LEU A 158 5.61 -11.54 42.35
N ASP A 159 4.54 -11.96 41.68
CA ASP A 159 3.48 -12.77 42.29
C ASP A 159 4.02 -14.14 42.75
N ALA A 160 4.86 -14.77 41.92
CA ALA A 160 5.52 -16.03 42.26
C ALA A 160 6.46 -15.94 43.48
N VAL A 161 7.01 -14.76 43.79
CA VAL A 161 7.85 -14.54 44.98
C VAL A 161 7.00 -14.37 46.24
N LEU A 162 5.83 -13.74 46.14
CA LEU A 162 4.93 -13.50 47.27
C LEU A 162 4.17 -14.76 47.70
N GLU A 163 3.92 -15.70 46.78
CA GLU A 163 3.30 -17.01 47.08
C GLU A 163 4.32 -18.10 47.50
N GLY A 164 5.62 -17.76 47.59
CA GLY A 164 6.66 -18.67 48.08
C GLY A 164 6.41 -19.15 49.52
N PRO A 165 6.80 -20.39 49.88
CA PRO A 165 6.41 -21.00 51.15
C PRO A 165 6.86 -20.13 52.33
N ALA A 166 5.91 -19.82 53.23
CA ALA A 166 6.15 -19.07 54.45
C ALA A 166 7.40 -19.62 55.15
N GLN A 167 8.41 -18.77 55.34
CA GLN A 167 9.60 -19.13 56.10
C GLN A 167 9.16 -19.50 57.52
N VAL A 168 9.18 -20.79 57.83
CA VAL A 168 9.03 -21.29 59.19
C VAL A 168 10.28 -20.81 59.94
N VAL A 169 10.13 -19.72 60.69
CA VAL A 169 11.12 -19.29 61.67
C VAL A 169 11.10 -20.31 62.80
N ILE A 170 12.11 -21.17 62.83
CA ILE A 170 12.36 -22.05 63.98
C ILE A 170 13.27 -21.25 64.91
N GLU A 171 12.70 -20.77 66.02
CA GLU A 171 13.45 -20.23 67.17
C GLU A 171 14.24 -21.32 67.90
#